data_AF-A0A7T9I0P7-F1
#
_entry.id   AF-A0A7T9I0P7-F1
#
_cell.length_a   1.000
_cell.length_b   1.000
_cell.length_c   1.000
_cell.angle_alpha   90.00
_cell.angle_beta   90.00
_cell.angle_gamma   90.00
#
_symmetry.space_group_name_H-M   'P 1'
#
loop_
_entity.id
_entity.type
_entity.pdbx_description
1 polymer ?
#
loop_
_entity_poly.entity_id
_entity_poly.type
_entity_poly.pdbx_seq_one_letter_code
_entity_poly.pdbx_strand_id
1 'polypeptide(L)'
;MAFGLEIYNLLPNEAYIIIHLIALLVGVWLASKAFSSNKGAWGTLFAFYAIAELGFVLAHIGVFHTLFSHLLAETLLLIGFLLVAKEMK
;
A
#
# COMPACT_ATOMS: atom_id res chain seq x y z
N MET A 1 -19.68 25.01 -8.98
CA MET A 1 -19.67 23.78 -9.79
C MET A 1 -18.44 22.99 -9.38
N ALA A 2 -18.60 22.02 -8.47
CA ALA A 2 -17.48 21.22 -8.00
C ALA A 2 -17.31 20.02 -8.93
N PHE A 3 -16.38 20.12 -9.87
CA PHE A 3 -15.97 19.00 -10.70
C PHE A 3 -15.28 17.99 -9.76
N GLY A 4 -15.90 16.83 -9.56
CA GLY A 4 -15.23 15.68 -8.94
C GLY A 4 -15.67 15.25 -7.54
N LEU A 5 -16.79 15.72 -6.96
CA LEU A 5 -17.23 15.27 -5.61
C LEU A 5 -18.10 14.01 -5.54
N GLU A 6 -18.38 13.34 -6.65
CA GLU A 6 -19.46 12.32 -6.70
C GLU A 6 -19.01 10.85 -6.81
N ILE A 7 -17.70 10.54 -6.82
CA ILE A 7 -17.24 9.14 -6.90
C ILE A 7 -16.85 8.58 -5.51
N TYR A 8 -16.69 9.42 -4.49
CA TYR A 8 -16.18 9.04 -3.17
C TYR A 8 -17.19 8.36 -2.23
N ASN A 9 -18.39 8.02 -2.72
CA ASN A 9 -19.47 7.42 -1.93
C ASN A 9 -20.10 6.19 -2.61
N LEU A 10 -19.39 5.55 -3.54
CA LEU A 10 -19.91 4.33 -4.18
C LEU A 10 -19.92 3.13 -3.22
N LEU A 11 -19.03 3.13 -2.23
CA LEU A 11 -18.89 2.04 -1.27
C LEU A 11 -18.83 2.58 0.17
N PRO A 12 -19.33 1.82 1.15
CA PRO A 12 -19.21 2.18 2.56
C PRO A 12 -17.74 2.05 3.02
N ASN A 13 -17.35 2.79 4.06
CA ASN A 13 -15.98 2.86 4.59
C ASN A 13 -15.39 1.46 4.88
N GLU A 14 -16.22 0.56 5.37
CA GLU A 14 -15.90 -0.83 5.70
C GLU A 14 -15.44 -1.61 4.48
N ALA A 15 -16.02 -1.34 3.30
CA ALA A 15 -15.60 -1.99 2.07
C ALA A 15 -14.18 -1.58 1.66
N TYR A 16 -13.82 -0.30 1.84
CA TYR A 16 -12.45 0.17 1.61
C TYR A 16 -11.47 -0.49 2.58
N ILE A 17 -11.84 -0.57 3.87
CA ILE A 17 -11.03 -1.29 4.88
C ILE A 17 -10.78 -2.74 4.46
N ILE A 18 -11.82 -3.46 4.01
CA ILE A 18 -11.69 -4.86 3.57
C ILE A 18 -10.73 -4.98 2.39
N ILE A 19 -10.84 -4.09 1.38
CA ILE A 19 -9.96 -4.10 0.22
C ILE A 19 -8.50 -3.88 0.65
N HIS A 20 -8.24 -2.89 1.50
CA HIS A 20 -6.90 -2.62 2.02
C HIS A 20 -6.36 -3.77 2.89
N LEU A 21 -7.21 -4.43 3.68
CA LEU A 21 -6.81 -5.61 4.45
C LEU A 21 -6.44 -6.79 3.53
N ILE A 22 -7.20 -7.04 2.47
CA ILE A 22 -6.86 -8.08 1.48
C ILE A 22 -5.54 -7.73 0.80
N ALA A 23 -5.39 -6.49 0.35
CA ALA A 23 -4.16 -5.98 -0.26
C ALA A 23 -2.95 -6.11 0.67
N LEU A 24 -3.09 -5.76 1.95
CA LEU A 24 -2.07 -5.94 2.98
C LEU A 24 -1.65 -7.41 3.10
N LEU A 25 -2.62 -8.33 3.20
CA LEU A 25 -2.33 -9.77 3.31
C LEU A 25 -1.61 -10.30 2.07
N VAL A 26 -2.01 -9.86 0.87
CA VAL A 26 -1.33 -10.20 -0.38
C VAL A 26 0.10 -9.66 -0.39
N GLY A 27 0.31 -8.41 0.05
CA GLY A 27 1.64 -7.81 0.18
C GLY A 27 2.55 -8.58 1.13
N VAL A 28 2.05 -8.94 2.32
CA VAL A 28 2.79 -9.75 3.30
C VAL A 28 3.13 -11.13 2.73
N TRP A 29 2.18 -11.79 2.06
CA TRP A 29 2.40 -13.09 1.44
C TRP A 29 3.45 -13.02 0.32
N LEU A 30 3.37 -12.04 -0.57
CA LEU A 30 4.35 -11.82 -1.64
C LEU A 30 5.73 -11.48 -1.09
N ALA A 31 5.81 -10.62 -0.07
CA ALA A 31 7.06 -10.28 0.62
C ALA A 31 7.71 -11.54 1.19
N SER A 32 6.94 -12.37 1.90
CA SER A 32 7.42 -13.66 2.43
C SER A 32 7.96 -14.57 1.32
N LYS A 33 7.22 -14.74 0.22
CA LYS A 33 7.66 -15.56 -0.92
C LYS A 33 8.94 -15.03 -1.57
N ALA A 34 9.04 -13.71 -1.75
CA ALA A 34 10.21 -13.09 -2.36
C ALA A 34 11.46 -13.22 -1.47
N PHE A 35 11.34 -12.96 -0.17
CA PHE A 35 12.44 -13.14 0.78
C PHE A 35 12.89 -14.60 0.88
N SER A 36 11.97 -15.55 0.92
CA SER A 36 12.31 -16.99 0.89
C SER A 36 12.95 -17.45 -0.42
N SER A 37 12.81 -16.67 -1.49
CA SER A 37 13.37 -16.97 -2.81
C SER A 37 14.62 -16.13 -3.14
N ASN A 38 15.26 -15.53 -2.13
CA ASN A 38 16.42 -14.64 -2.27
C ASN A 38 16.20 -13.42 -3.20
N LYS A 39 14.95 -12.99 -3.40
CA LYS A 39 14.62 -11.78 -4.18
C LYS A 39 14.45 -10.58 -3.24
N GLY A 40 15.58 -10.12 -2.69
CA GLY A 40 15.62 -9.09 -1.64
C GLY A 40 14.88 -7.80 -2.00
N ALA A 41 15.19 -7.16 -3.13
CA ALA A 41 14.53 -5.90 -3.48
C ALA A 41 13.03 -6.05 -3.72
N TRP A 42 12.61 -7.14 -4.38
CA TRP A 42 11.19 -7.45 -4.58
C TRP A 42 10.47 -7.69 -3.24
N GLY A 43 11.11 -8.41 -2.31
CA GLY A 43 10.57 -8.62 -0.97
C GLY A 43 10.37 -7.30 -0.22
N THR A 44 11.34 -6.39 -0.32
CA THR A 44 11.24 -5.05 0.28
C THR A 44 10.14 -4.21 -0.37
N LEU A 45 10.00 -4.24 -1.70
CA LEU A 45 8.90 -3.57 -2.40
C LEU A 45 7.54 -4.07 -1.89
N PHE A 46 7.35 -5.39 -1.77
CA PHE A 46 6.09 -5.96 -1.28
C PHE A 46 5.85 -5.67 0.21
N ALA A 47 6.91 -5.62 1.02
CA ALA A 47 6.79 -5.22 2.42
C ALA A 47 6.38 -3.75 2.56
N PHE A 48 6.96 -2.86 1.75
CA PHE A 48 6.58 -1.45 1.66
C PHE A 48 5.16 -1.26 1.17
N TYR A 49 4.72 -2.06 0.19
CA TYR A 49 3.32 -2.13 -0.21
C TYR A 49 2.41 -2.52 0.97
N ALA A 50 2.73 -3.58 1.71
CA ALA A 50 1.93 -3.98 2.87
C ALA A 50 1.85 -2.90 3.97
N ILE A 51 2.95 -2.18 4.22
CA ILE A 51 2.98 -1.06 5.18
C ILE A 51 2.13 0.11 4.68
N ALA A 52 2.15 0.39 3.37
CA ALA A 52 1.28 1.40 2.76
C ALA A 52 -0.21 1.06 2.95
N GLU A 53 -0.60 -0.18 2.68
CA GLU A 53 -1.97 -0.68 2.87
C GLU A 53 -2.39 -0.62 4.35
N LEU A 54 -1.48 -0.94 5.28
CA LEU A 54 -1.72 -0.74 6.71
C LEU A 54 -1.95 0.74 7.04
N GLY A 55 -1.16 1.65 6.46
CA GLY A 55 -1.35 3.09 6.59
C GLY A 55 -2.75 3.54 6.13
N PHE A 56 -3.27 2.98 5.04
CA PHE A 56 -4.64 3.25 4.58
C PHE A 56 -5.69 2.68 5.54
N VAL A 57 -5.54 1.46 6.04
CA VAL A 57 -6.46 0.92 7.07
C VAL A 57 -6.50 1.84 8.29
N LEU A 58 -5.34 2.27 8.78
CA LEU A 58 -5.22 3.20 9.91
C LEU A 58 -5.89 4.55 9.62
N ALA A 59 -5.89 5.03 8.37
CA ALA A 59 -6.64 6.23 8.02
C ALA A 59 -8.15 6.02 8.08
N HIS A 60 -8.66 4.92 7.53
CA HIS A 60 -10.11 4.64 7.49
C HIS A 60 -10.71 4.39 8.89
N ILE A 61 -9.91 3.99 9.87
CA ILE A 61 -10.33 3.86 11.28
C ILE A 61 -10.02 5.10 12.14
N GLY A 62 -9.54 6.18 11.54
CA GLY A 62 -9.32 7.47 12.22
C GLY A 62 -8.03 7.59 13.03
N VAL A 63 -7.06 6.67 12.86
CA VAL A 63 -5.75 6.75 13.51
C VAL A 63 -4.80 7.69 12.75
N PHE A 64 -4.79 7.62 11.42
CA PHE A 64 -3.98 8.49 10.56
C PHE A 64 -4.84 9.46 9.75
N HIS A 65 -4.24 10.59 9.35
CA HIS A 65 -4.86 11.48 8.38
C HIS A 65 -4.67 10.91 6.96
N THR A 66 -5.70 10.99 6.11
CA THR A 66 -5.67 10.42 4.75
C THR A 66 -4.48 10.89 3.92
N LEU A 67 -4.17 12.19 3.96
CA LEU A 67 -3.02 12.75 3.23
C LEU A 67 -1.67 12.20 3.73
N PHE A 68 -1.56 11.95 5.04
CA PHE A 68 -0.34 11.37 5.61
C PHE A 68 -0.17 9.92 5.15
N SER A 69 -1.24 9.11 5.23
CA SER A 69 -1.21 7.73 4.75
C SER A 69 -0.90 7.65 3.26
N HIS A 70 -1.45 8.57 2.46
CA HIS A 70 -1.16 8.65 1.04
C HIS A 70 0.30 8.97 0.76
N LEU A 71 0.85 10.02 1.38
CA LEU A 71 2.25 10.41 1.20
C LEU A 71 3.21 9.30 1.66
N LEU A 72 2.88 8.63 2.77
CA LEU A 72 3.64 7.48 3.27
C LEU A 72 3.63 6.35 2.23
N ALA A 73 2.47 6.03 1.67
CA ALA A 73 2.31 4.99 0.65
C ALA A 73 3.16 5.29 -0.60
N GLU A 74 3.04 6.51 -1.15
CA GLU A 74 3.81 6.91 -2.33
C GLU A 74 5.32 6.85 -2.08
N THR A 75 5.77 7.32 -0.93
CA THR A 75 7.19 7.33 -0.55
C THR A 75 7.73 5.90 -0.45
N LEU A 76 7.02 5.01 0.26
CA LEU A 76 7.43 3.62 0.45
C LEU A 76 7.48 2.87 -0.87
N LEU A 77 6.45 3.05 -1.73
CA LEU A 77 6.41 2.41 -3.04
C LEU A 77 7.52 2.93 -3.96
N LEU A 78 7.78 4.25 -3.97
CA LEU A 78 8.88 4.82 -4.75
C LEU A 78 10.23 4.22 -4.35
N ILE A 79 10.52 4.12 -3.04
CA ILE A 79 11.76 3.50 -2.57
C ILE A 79 11.81 2.03 -3.04
N GLY A 80 10.71 1.28 -2.90
CA GLY A 80 10.63 -0.11 -3.37
C GLY A 80 10.92 -0.25 -4.87
N PHE A 81 10.35 0.62 -5.70
CA PHE A 81 10.60 0.64 -7.14
C PHE A 81 12.07 0.94 -7.46
N LEU A 82 12.69 1.90 -6.77
CA LEU A 82 14.10 2.23 -6.96
C LEU A 82 15.02 1.04 -6.59
N LEU A 83 14.68 0.29 -5.55
CA LEU A 83 15.42 -0.92 -5.17
C LEU A 83 15.34 -1.98 -6.26
N VAL A 84 14.14 -2.24 -6.79
CA VAL A 84 13.95 -3.21 -7.88
C VAL A 84 14.63 -2.75 -9.16
N ALA A 85 14.53 -1.47 -9.51
CA ALA A 85 15.17 -0.90 -10.70
C ALA A 85 16.70 -1.05 -10.67
N LYS A 86 17.32 -1.04 -9.48
CA LYS A 86 18.76 -1.29 -9.32
C LYS A 86 19.16 -2.72 -9.70
N GLU A 87 18.27 -3.70 -9.51
CA GLU A 87 18.50 -5.11 -9.87
C GLU A 87 18.28 -5.41 -11.36
N MET A 88 17.65 -4.50 -12.11
CA MET A 88 17.35 -4.66 -13.54
C MET A 88 18.51 -4.24 -14.47
N LYS A 89 19.65 -3.85 -13.90
CA LYS A 89 20.88 -3.50 -14.65
C LYS A 89 21.69 -4.75 -14.98
#